data_AF-A0A7S3LBW0-F1
#
_entry.id   AF-A0A7S3LBW0-F1
#
_cell.length_a   1.000
_cell.length_b   1.000
_cell.length_c   1.000
_cell.angle_alpha   90.00
_cell.angle_beta   90.00
_cell.angle_gamma   90.00
#
_symmetry.space_group_name_H-M   'P 1'
#
loop_
_entity.id
_entity.type
_entity.pdbx_description
1 polymer ?
#
loop_
_entity_poly.entity_id
_entity_poly.type
_entity_poly.pdbx_seq_one_letter_code
_entity_poly.pdbx_strand_id
1 'polypeptide(L)'
;MAKVQLPLGDINVVAVTDVHSWVAGHSRHEPFLDADYGDVLSFYQELEEAANKVGKDVFFVMNGDMVDGTGLSTVPPEQLLPIIETMPFSAVNMGNHELYHNETVEYLRSSGFIEHWNGNYLTTNTFWEETKDYIGHPYTYLYGKHSQTKILTFGFLYNFMNNCKVTTVMKVEETVQKEWFQQVLLQRDYDAILVLAHMDYIDPLVSIIHTSIRALVGPEMPIQFINGHSHRRGFHAYDRATSAMEAGRYLDTVGFVSFPT
;
A
#
# COMPACT_ATOMS: atom_id res chain seq x y z
N MET A 1 -16.11 21.00 17.04
CA MET A 1 -16.14 19.73 16.28
C MET A 1 -16.06 18.59 17.29
N ALA A 2 -16.82 17.51 17.11
CA ALA A 2 -16.66 16.32 17.93
C ALA A 2 -15.26 15.75 17.67
N LYS A 3 -14.48 15.49 18.73
CA LYS A 3 -13.21 14.78 18.60
C LYS A 3 -13.54 13.34 18.24
N VAL A 4 -13.29 12.93 17.00
CA VAL A 4 -13.33 11.52 16.62
C VAL A 4 -12.08 10.88 17.23
N GLN A 5 -12.28 9.98 18.18
CA GLN A 5 -11.20 9.17 18.72
C GLN A 5 -11.07 7.92 17.86
N LEU A 6 -9.91 7.70 17.25
CA LEU A 6 -9.65 6.50 16.45
C LEU A 6 -9.59 5.26 17.37
N PRO A 7 -10.33 4.18 17.06
CA PRO A 7 -10.37 2.99 17.90
C PRO A 7 -9.14 2.13 17.65
N LEU A 8 -8.11 2.27 18.50
CA LEU A 8 -6.90 1.47 18.37
C LEU A 8 -7.15 0.01 18.79
N GLY A 9 -6.85 -0.92 17.90
CA GLY A 9 -6.92 -2.38 18.06
C GLY A 9 -5.53 -2.96 18.28
N ASP A 10 -5.31 -4.23 17.93
CA ASP A 10 -3.99 -4.86 18.09
C ASP A 10 -3.07 -4.45 16.95
N ILE A 11 -3.61 -4.40 15.73
CA ILE A 11 -2.95 -3.87 14.54
C ILE A 11 -3.70 -2.63 14.07
N ASN A 12 -2.95 -1.56 13.79
CA ASN A 12 -3.48 -0.27 13.34
C ASN A 12 -2.75 0.16 12.08
N VAL A 13 -3.49 0.52 11.04
CA VAL A 13 -2.94 0.90 9.74
C VAL A 13 -3.51 2.24 9.31
N VAL A 14 -2.63 3.19 9.05
CA VAL A 14 -2.93 4.42 8.31
C VAL A 14 -2.55 4.16 6.85
N ALA A 15 -3.38 4.60 5.92
CA ALA A 15 -3.15 4.35 4.50
C ALA A 15 -3.42 5.59 3.64
N VAL A 16 -2.61 5.75 2.61
CA VAL A 16 -2.89 6.62 1.45
C VAL A 16 -2.79 5.79 0.17
N THR A 17 -3.54 6.18 -0.85
CA THR A 17 -3.58 5.55 -2.17
C THR A 17 -3.92 6.62 -3.19
N ASP A 18 -3.54 6.42 -4.46
CA ASP A 18 -3.99 7.27 -5.58
C ASP A 18 -3.71 8.76 -5.32
N VAL A 19 -2.57 9.07 -4.72
CA VAL A 19 -2.24 10.45 -4.33
C VAL A 19 -1.97 11.30 -5.56
N HIS A 20 -1.50 10.70 -6.66
CA HIS A 20 -1.24 11.37 -7.93
C HIS A 20 -0.52 12.71 -7.77
N SER A 21 0.52 12.73 -6.95
CA SER A 21 1.38 13.88 -6.64
C SER A 21 0.71 15.09 -5.96
N TRP A 22 -0.51 14.96 -5.43
CA TRP A 22 -1.18 16.02 -4.64
C TRP A 22 -0.59 16.20 -3.23
N VAL A 23 0.74 16.07 -3.11
CA VAL A 23 1.48 16.15 -1.84
C VAL A 23 1.47 17.55 -1.22
N ALA A 24 1.05 18.58 -1.98
CA ALA A 24 0.93 19.97 -1.54
C ALA A 24 -0.53 20.37 -1.21
N GLY A 25 -1.45 19.41 -1.13
CA GLY A 25 -2.87 19.64 -0.89
C GLY A 25 -3.59 20.34 -2.05
N HIS A 26 -4.86 20.74 -1.84
CA HIS A 26 -5.71 21.25 -2.93
C HIS A 26 -5.75 22.78 -3.06
N SER A 27 -4.98 23.49 -2.23
CA SER A 27 -4.85 24.95 -2.28
C SER A 27 -6.22 25.67 -2.28
N ARG A 28 -6.36 26.79 -2.98
CA ARG A 28 -7.58 27.63 -2.97
C ARG A 28 -8.77 27.03 -3.72
N HIS A 29 -8.55 26.00 -4.55
CA HIS A 29 -9.62 25.45 -5.39
C HIS A 29 -10.56 24.54 -4.60
N GLU A 30 -10.05 23.82 -3.61
CA GLU A 30 -10.83 23.03 -2.66
C GLU A 30 -10.36 23.35 -1.24
N PRO A 31 -10.76 24.52 -0.68
CA PRO A 31 -10.18 25.05 0.55
C PRO A 31 -10.49 24.22 1.81
N PHE A 32 -11.31 23.17 1.70
CA PHE A 32 -11.60 22.23 2.78
C PHE A 32 -10.70 20.98 2.73
N LEU A 33 -9.87 20.85 1.69
CA LEU A 33 -8.84 19.82 1.49
C LEU A 33 -7.47 20.51 1.48
N ASP A 34 -7.18 21.24 2.55
CA ASP A 34 -6.02 22.12 2.69
C ASP A 34 -4.80 21.44 3.34
N ALA A 35 -4.92 20.16 3.72
CA ALA A 35 -3.82 19.37 4.27
C ALA A 35 -2.81 18.98 3.17
N ASP A 36 -1.53 19.14 3.49
CA ASP A 36 -0.41 18.63 2.67
C ASP A 36 0.29 17.42 3.33
N TYR A 37 1.34 16.90 2.71
CA TYR A 37 2.10 15.77 3.28
C TYR A 37 2.78 16.11 4.62
N GLY A 38 3.11 17.37 4.88
CA GLY A 38 3.59 17.83 6.18
C GLY A 38 2.52 17.72 7.27
N ASP A 39 1.27 18.05 6.95
CA ASP A 39 0.14 17.85 7.85
C ASP A 39 -0.15 16.36 8.09
N VAL A 40 -0.11 15.55 7.02
CA VAL A 40 -0.29 14.09 7.13
C VAL A 40 0.82 13.44 7.95
N LEU A 41 2.07 13.87 7.77
CA LEU A 41 3.20 13.44 8.58
C LEU A 41 2.99 13.79 10.05
N SER A 42 2.59 15.03 10.34
CA SER A 42 2.32 15.47 11.71
C SER A 42 1.19 14.67 12.35
N PHE A 43 0.10 14.41 11.60
CA PHE A 43 -0.99 13.55 12.04
C PHE A 43 -0.51 12.13 12.37
N TYR A 44 0.29 11.52 11.50
CA TYR A 44 0.81 10.18 11.72
C TYR A 44 1.71 10.12 12.96
N GLN A 45 2.62 11.09 13.12
CA GLN A 45 3.54 11.14 14.27
C GLN A 45 2.80 11.28 15.61
N GLU A 46 1.79 12.15 15.67
CA GLU A 46 0.96 12.31 16.87
C GLU A 46 0.14 11.03 17.17
N LEU A 47 -0.38 10.36 16.14
CA LEU A 47 -1.11 9.10 16.29
C LEU A 47 -0.18 7.96 16.74
N GLU A 48 1.00 7.85 16.15
CA GLU A 48 2.04 6.89 16.52
C GLU A 48 2.47 7.11 17.97
N GLU A 49 2.76 8.35 18.38
CA GLU A 49 3.13 8.66 19.77
C GLU A 49 2.00 8.30 20.75
N ALA A 50 0.75 8.60 20.40
CA ALA A 50 -0.41 8.25 21.21
C ALA A 50 -0.60 6.73 21.34
N ALA A 51 -0.39 5.97 20.27
CA ALA A 51 -0.46 4.51 20.27
C ALA A 51 0.67 3.89 21.11
N ASN A 52 1.90 4.40 20.96
CA ASN A 52 3.07 3.92 21.70
C ASN A 52 2.88 4.07 23.22
N LYS A 53 2.23 5.16 23.68
CA LYS A 53 1.89 5.38 25.10
C LYS A 53 0.98 4.31 25.70
N VAL A 54 0.24 3.57 24.86
CA VAL A 54 -0.64 2.47 25.28
C VAL A 54 -0.14 1.10 24.79
N GLY A 55 1.13 1.02 24.37
CA GLY A 55 1.77 -0.23 23.96
C GLY A 55 1.29 -0.78 22.62
N LYS A 56 0.79 0.07 21.73
CA LYS A 56 0.31 -0.30 20.39
C LYS A 56 1.18 0.33 19.31
N ASP A 57 1.27 -0.29 18.15
CA ASP A 57 1.96 0.25 16.98
C ASP A 57 0.95 0.73 15.91
N VAL A 58 1.40 1.64 15.05
CA VAL A 58 0.66 2.12 13.89
C VAL A 58 1.55 2.04 12.66
N PHE A 59 1.12 1.27 11.66
CA PHE A 59 1.81 1.14 10.37
C PHE A 59 1.25 2.16 9.38
N PHE A 60 2.12 2.85 8.66
CA PHE A 60 1.70 3.79 7.62
C PHE A 60 2.03 3.23 6.24
N VAL A 61 1.07 3.11 5.34
CA VAL A 61 1.29 2.49 4.02
C VAL A 61 0.84 3.37 2.86
N MET A 62 1.53 3.27 1.74
CA MET A 62 1.17 3.89 0.46
C MET A 62 0.82 2.80 -0.56
N ASN A 63 -0.37 2.86 -1.17
CA ASN A 63 -0.85 1.88 -2.13
C ASN A 63 -0.84 2.38 -3.59
N GLY A 64 0.33 2.77 -4.11
CA GLY A 64 0.51 3.06 -5.54
C GLY A 64 -0.15 4.34 -6.06
N ASP A 65 0.06 4.61 -7.36
CA ASP A 65 -0.38 5.79 -8.10
C ASP A 65 -0.01 7.09 -7.38
N MET A 66 1.30 7.22 -7.16
CA MET A 66 1.90 8.41 -6.56
C MET A 66 2.23 9.47 -7.61
N VAL A 67 2.39 9.09 -8.89
CA VAL A 67 2.69 9.99 -10.02
C VAL A 67 1.44 10.39 -10.82
N ASP A 68 1.61 11.25 -11.83
CA ASP A 68 0.60 11.72 -12.80
C ASP A 68 -0.63 12.42 -12.21
N GLY A 69 -0.47 13.67 -11.73
CA GLY A 69 -1.63 14.49 -11.39
C GLY A 69 -1.36 15.98 -11.21
N THR A 70 -0.15 16.36 -10.80
CA THR A 70 0.26 17.76 -10.61
C THR A 70 1.60 18.04 -11.29
N GLY A 71 2.02 19.31 -11.28
CA GLY A 71 3.32 19.72 -11.82
C GLY A 71 4.55 19.17 -11.07
N LEU A 72 4.36 18.53 -9.90
CA LEU A 72 5.44 17.83 -9.19
C LEU A 72 5.77 16.46 -9.79
N SER A 73 4.84 15.87 -10.54
CA SER A 73 5.04 14.59 -11.20
C SER A 73 5.49 14.76 -12.65
N THR A 74 6.72 15.22 -12.85
CA THR A 74 7.37 15.16 -14.17
C THR A 74 7.64 13.72 -14.59
N VAL A 75 8.00 13.50 -15.85
CA VAL A 75 8.49 12.20 -16.34
C VAL A 75 9.97 12.39 -16.73
N PRO A 76 10.93 11.91 -15.92
CA PRO A 76 10.77 11.21 -14.64
C PRO A 76 10.41 12.14 -13.45
N PRO A 77 9.88 11.60 -12.33
CA PRO A 77 9.33 12.38 -11.20
C PRO A 77 10.40 12.91 -10.22
N GLU A 78 11.41 13.62 -10.73
CA GLU A 78 12.62 14.02 -9.98
C GLU A 78 12.34 14.85 -8.71
N GLN A 79 11.32 15.71 -8.73
CA GLN A 79 11.01 16.59 -7.59
C GLN A 79 10.05 15.92 -6.59
N LEU A 80 9.29 14.91 -7.03
CA LEU A 80 8.29 14.25 -6.20
C LEU A 80 8.90 13.14 -5.32
N LEU A 81 9.79 12.31 -5.87
CA LEU A 81 10.34 11.18 -5.12
C LEU A 81 11.00 11.59 -3.80
N PRO A 82 11.84 12.64 -3.74
CA PRO A 82 12.44 13.07 -2.49
C PRO A 82 11.41 13.51 -1.43
N ILE A 83 10.24 14.00 -1.84
CA ILE A 83 9.16 14.35 -0.90
C ILE A 83 8.53 13.08 -0.33
N ILE A 84 8.27 12.08 -1.19
CA ILE A 84 7.71 10.79 -0.77
C ILE A 84 8.65 10.07 0.20
N GLU A 85 9.96 10.11 -0.06
CA GLU A 85 11.01 9.53 0.82
C GLU A 85 11.09 10.18 2.21
N THR A 86 10.49 11.36 2.43
CA THR A 86 10.41 11.94 3.78
C THR A 86 9.32 11.30 4.65
N MET A 87 8.39 10.58 4.03
CA MET A 87 7.27 9.96 4.74
C MET A 87 7.70 8.63 5.35
N PRO A 88 7.34 8.35 6.62
CA PRO A 88 7.73 7.13 7.33
C PRO A 88 6.85 5.93 6.93
N PHE A 89 6.68 5.68 5.64
CA PHE A 89 5.90 4.53 5.18
C PHE A 89 6.58 3.23 5.63
N SER A 90 5.79 2.40 6.32
CA SER A 90 6.14 1.03 6.66
C SER A 90 6.23 0.15 5.43
N ALA A 91 5.38 0.38 4.42
CA ALA A 91 5.42 -0.27 3.12
C ALA A 91 4.83 0.61 2.01
N VAL A 92 5.37 0.47 0.80
CA VAL A 92 4.96 1.20 -0.41
C VAL A 92 4.68 0.19 -1.51
N ASN A 93 3.52 0.27 -2.15
CA ASN A 93 3.15 -0.56 -3.30
C ASN A 93 3.25 0.24 -4.60
N MET A 94 3.40 -0.47 -5.71
CA MET A 94 3.41 0.10 -7.06
C MET A 94 1.99 0.17 -7.64
N GLY A 95 1.64 1.30 -8.26
CA GLY A 95 0.43 1.48 -9.05
C GLY A 95 0.69 1.36 -10.55
N ASN A 96 -0.36 1.55 -11.36
CA ASN A 96 -0.20 1.49 -12.83
C ASN A 96 0.42 2.76 -13.40
N HIS A 97 0.26 3.91 -12.74
CA HIS A 97 0.82 5.18 -13.23
C HIS A 97 2.34 5.20 -13.19
N GLU A 98 2.96 4.49 -12.26
CA GLU A 98 4.42 4.30 -12.25
C GLU A 98 4.94 3.50 -13.46
N LEU A 99 4.06 2.82 -14.19
CA LEU A 99 4.40 1.86 -15.23
C LEU A 99 4.12 2.32 -16.67
N TYR A 100 3.54 3.51 -16.89
CA TYR A 100 3.26 3.97 -18.27
C TYR A 100 4.52 4.32 -19.05
N HIS A 101 5.54 4.84 -18.38
CA HIS A 101 6.76 5.36 -19.01
C HIS A 101 8.00 4.58 -18.56
N ASN A 102 8.86 4.21 -19.51
CA ASN A 102 10.14 3.56 -19.20
C ASN A 102 10.97 4.48 -18.29
N GLU A 103 10.98 5.77 -18.60
CA GLU A 103 11.72 6.81 -17.89
C GLU A 103 11.31 6.88 -16.41
N THR A 104 10.02 6.75 -16.10
CA THR A 104 9.53 6.75 -14.72
C THR A 104 10.07 5.55 -13.95
N VAL A 105 9.84 4.33 -14.44
CA VAL A 105 10.22 3.12 -13.70
C VAL A 105 11.74 2.94 -13.62
N GLU A 106 12.48 3.28 -14.68
CA GLU A 106 13.95 3.27 -14.66
C GLU A 106 14.51 4.33 -13.71
N TYR A 107 13.83 5.46 -13.55
CA TYR A 107 14.20 6.48 -12.57
C TYR A 107 13.91 6.04 -11.13
N LEU A 108 12.80 5.35 -10.85
CA LEU A 108 12.56 4.76 -9.52
C LEU A 108 13.74 3.87 -9.08
N ARG A 109 14.31 3.09 -10.01
CA ARG A 109 15.50 2.27 -9.76
C ARG A 109 16.78 3.11 -9.65
N SER A 110 17.04 3.98 -10.63
CA SER A 110 18.34 4.66 -10.71
C SER A 110 18.51 5.81 -9.70
N SER A 111 17.42 6.36 -9.18
CA SER A 111 17.43 7.37 -8.11
C SER A 111 17.72 6.79 -6.72
N GLY A 112 17.60 5.48 -6.54
CA GLY A 112 17.66 4.84 -5.22
C GLY A 112 16.31 4.76 -4.49
N PHE A 113 15.22 5.20 -5.12
CA PHE A 113 13.90 5.25 -4.50
C PHE A 113 13.38 3.87 -4.09
N ILE A 114 13.62 2.83 -4.88
CA ILE A 114 13.22 1.45 -4.52
C ILE A 114 14.03 0.97 -3.31
N GLU A 115 15.34 1.21 -3.32
CA GLU A 115 16.27 0.81 -2.26
C GLU A 115 16.02 1.54 -0.94
N HIS A 116 15.54 2.79 -0.99
CA HIS A 116 15.19 3.61 0.17
C HIS A 116 14.29 2.86 1.17
N TRP A 117 13.36 2.05 0.66
CA TRP A 117 12.39 1.33 1.47
C TRP A 117 12.92 0.03 2.09
N ASN A 118 14.20 -0.31 1.93
CA ASN A 118 14.88 -1.44 2.58
C ASN A 118 14.12 -2.78 2.45
N GLY A 119 13.56 -3.04 1.27
CA GLY A 119 12.77 -4.25 0.98
C GLY A 119 11.27 -4.12 1.22
N ASN A 120 10.79 -2.95 1.64
CA ASN A 120 9.36 -2.67 1.83
C ASN A 120 8.70 -1.93 0.65
N TYR A 121 9.41 -1.79 -0.47
CA TYR A 121 8.81 -1.44 -1.75
C TYR A 121 8.31 -2.72 -2.43
N LEU A 122 7.00 -2.88 -2.56
CA LEU A 122 6.34 -4.14 -2.87
C LEU A 122 5.85 -4.21 -4.31
N THR A 123 6.13 -5.33 -4.97
CA THR A 123 5.74 -5.64 -6.34
C THR A 123 5.48 -7.14 -6.51
N THR A 124 4.48 -7.69 -5.82
CA THR A 124 4.12 -9.12 -5.78
C THR A 124 3.93 -9.78 -7.14
N ASN A 125 3.49 -9.01 -8.15
CA ASN A 125 3.24 -9.50 -9.50
C ASN A 125 3.86 -8.62 -10.61
N THR A 126 4.86 -7.79 -10.29
CA THR A 126 5.49 -6.89 -11.28
C THR A 126 7.00 -7.08 -11.33
N PHE A 127 7.53 -7.20 -12.54
CA PHE A 127 8.89 -7.64 -12.82
C PHE A 127 9.58 -6.74 -13.85
N TRP A 128 10.90 -6.76 -13.86
CA TRP A 128 11.68 -6.27 -14.98
C TRP A 128 11.53 -7.22 -16.17
N GLU A 129 11.24 -6.69 -17.35
CA GLU A 129 11.09 -7.49 -18.57
C GLU A 129 12.40 -8.22 -18.93
N GLU A 130 13.54 -7.55 -18.74
CA GLU A 130 14.86 -8.07 -19.10
C GLU A 130 15.32 -9.23 -18.20
N THR A 131 15.30 -9.03 -16.88
CA THR A 131 15.87 -10.00 -15.93
C THR A 131 14.84 -10.99 -15.39
N LYS A 132 13.55 -10.66 -15.48
CA LYS A 132 12.44 -11.36 -14.82
C LYS A 132 12.51 -11.36 -13.29
N ASP A 133 13.35 -10.51 -12.72
CA ASP A 133 13.36 -10.24 -11.28
C ASP A 133 12.21 -9.29 -10.92
N TYR A 134 11.73 -9.40 -9.68
CA TYR A 134 10.79 -8.43 -9.12
C TYR A 134 11.41 -7.04 -9.10
N ILE A 135 10.60 -6.00 -9.38
CA ILE A 135 11.11 -4.62 -9.38
C ILE A 135 11.47 -4.19 -7.96
N GLY A 136 10.57 -4.42 -7.01
CA GLY A 136 10.83 -4.40 -5.57
C GLY A 136 10.82 -5.81 -5.00
N HIS A 137 10.23 -5.97 -3.82
CA HIS A 137 10.08 -7.26 -3.16
C HIS A 137 8.68 -7.85 -3.39
N PRO A 138 8.56 -9.19 -3.57
CA PRO A 138 7.26 -9.81 -3.75
C PRO A 138 6.41 -9.81 -2.46
N TYR A 139 7.06 -9.75 -1.30
CA TYR A 139 6.44 -9.62 0.02
C TYR A 139 7.48 -9.11 1.04
N THR A 140 7.01 -8.64 2.18
CA THR A 140 7.85 -8.30 3.35
C THR A 140 7.15 -8.70 4.65
N TYR A 141 7.85 -8.57 5.78
CA TYR A 141 7.27 -8.64 7.11
C TYR A 141 7.39 -7.28 7.79
N LEU A 142 6.27 -6.74 8.27
CA LEU A 142 6.26 -5.57 9.13
C LEU A 142 6.25 -6.01 10.60
N TYR A 143 7.01 -5.31 11.44
CA TYR A 143 7.22 -5.67 12.84
C TYR A 143 6.78 -4.52 13.74
N GLY A 144 5.85 -4.79 14.64
CA GLY A 144 5.46 -3.88 15.71
C GLY A 144 6.55 -3.80 16.78
N LYS A 145 6.98 -2.60 17.13
CA LYS A 145 8.01 -2.37 18.15
C LYS A 145 7.46 -2.60 19.55
N HIS A 146 6.18 -2.28 19.77
CA HIS A 146 5.53 -2.32 21.09
C HIS A 146 4.59 -3.50 21.27
N SER A 147 3.85 -3.85 20.21
CA SER A 147 2.85 -4.91 20.18
C SER A 147 3.43 -6.30 19.91
N GLN A 148 4.71 -6.39 19.48
CA GLN A 148 5.36 -7.61 18.99
C GLN A 148 4.68 -8.27 17.79
N THR A 149 3.76 -7.54 17.13
CA THR A 149 3.05 -8.02 15.96
C THR A 149 3.99 -8.24 14.78
N LYS A 150 3.77 -9.33 14.04
CA LYS A 150 4.45 -9.65 12.80
C LYS A 150 3.43 -9.78 11.68
N ILE A 151 3.49 -8.90 10.69
CA ILE A 151 2.49 -8.82 9.62
C ILE A 151 3.13 -9.22 8.29
N LEU A 152 2.68 -10.32 7.71
CA LEU A 152 3.07 -10.69 6.35
C LEU A 152 2.38 -9.75 5.36
N THR A 153 3.16 -9.03 4.56
CA THR A 153 2.63 -7.96 3.69
C THR A 153 2.95 -8.21 2.22
N PHE A 154 1.92 -8.14 1.37
CA PHE A 154 2.02 -8.24 -0.09
C PHE A 154 1.65 -6.90 -0.77
N GLY A 155 2.12 -6.69 -2.00
CA GLY A 155 1.84 -5.54 -2.86
C GLY A 155 1.44 -5.98 -4.27
N PHE A 156 0.14 -6.09 -4.54
CA PHE A 156 -0.39 -6.49 -5.84
C PHE A 156 -0.78 -5.27 -6.69
N LEU A 157 -0.49 -5.36 -7.97
CA LEU A 157 -1.16 -4.58 -9.02
C LEU A 157 -2.26 -5.44 -9.65
N TYR A 158 -3.34 -4.82 -10.15
CA TYR A 158 -4.32 -5.54 -10.98
C TYR A 158 -3.69 -6.11 -12.26
N ASN A 159 -4.49 -6.82 -13.06
CA ASN A 159 -4.07 -7.36 -14.36
C ASN A 159 -3.88 -6.26 -15.41
N PHE A 160 -2.92 -5.36 -15.16
CA PHE A 160 -2.61 -4.21 -15.98
C PHE A 160 -1.87 -4.64 -17.26
N MET A 161 -2.36 -4.22 -18.42
CA MET A 161 -1.87 -4.66 -19.74
C MET A 161 -1.18 -3.55 -20.54
N ASN A 162 -1.18 -2.31 -20.04
CA ASN A 162 -0.63 -1.15 -20.75
C ASN A 162 0.69 -0.66 -20.14
N ASN A 163 1.41 -1.56 -19.47
CA ASN A 163 2.70 -1.24 -18.88
C ASN A 163 3.76 -1.02 -19.97
N CYS A 164 4.79 -0.26 -19.62
CA CYS A 164 5.90 0.07 -20.50
C CYS A 164 6.75 -1.16 -20.83
N LYS A 165 7.60 -1.04 -21.86
CA LYS A 165 8.29 -2.18 -22.46
C LYS A 165 9.33 -2.85 -21.55
N VAL A 166 9.76 -2.15 -20.51
CA VAL A 166 10.80 -2.62 -19.59
C VAL A 166 10.24 -3.39 -18.40
N THR A 167 8.92 -3.54 -18.31
CA THR A 167 8.26 -4.26 -17.22
C THR A 167 7.36 -5.38 -17.72
N THR A 168 7.04 -6.32 -16.83
CA THR A 168 6.00 -7.32 -17.02
C THR A 168 5.07 -7.28 -15.81
N VAL A 169 3.75 -7.34 -16.03
CA VAL A 169 2.76 -7.58 -14.97
C VAL A 169 2.22 -9.00 -15.14
N MET A 170 2.49 -9.86 -14.16
CA MET A 170 1.92 -11.20 -14.10
C MET A 170 0.49 -11.12 -13.60
N LYS A 171 -0.40 -11.94 -14.16
CA LYS A 171 -1.78 -12.00 -13.70
C LYS A 171 -1.85 -12.41 -12.24
N VAL A 172 -2.79 -11.80 -11.50
CA VAL A 172 -3.07 -12.12 -10.10
C VAL A 172 -3.37 -13.61 -9.94
N GLU A 173 -4.19 -14.16 -10.84
CA GLU A 173 -4.59 -15.58 -10.86
C GLU A 173 -3.39 -16.51 -11.02
N GLU A 174 -2.36 -16.12 -11.76
CA GLU A 174 -1.13 -16.90 -11.92
C GLU A 174 -0.18 -16.72 -10.73
N THR A 175 -0.15 -15.51 -10.16
CA THR A 175 0.72 -15.14 -9.05
C THR A 175 0.36 -15.90 -7.78
N VAL A 176 -0.93 -15.98 -7.43
CA VAL A 176 -1.40 -16.70 -6.24
C VAL A 176 -1.16 -18.21 -6.31
N GLN A 177 -0.89 -18.75 -7.51
CA GLN A 177 -0.55 -20.16 -7.72
C GLN A 177 0.97 -20.43 -7.61
N LYS A 178 1.81 -19.40 -7.48
CA LYS A 178 3.26 -19.59 -7.37
C LYS A 178 3.64 -20.32 -6.09
N GLU A 179 4.60 -21.23 -6.20
CA GLU A 179 5.07 -22.02 -5.08
C GLU A 179 5.56 -21.15 -3.92
N TRP A 180 6.35 -20.12 -4.19
CA TRP A 180 6.87 -19.21 -3.15
C TRP A 180 5.74 -18.50 -2.39
N PHE A 181 4.65 -18.13 -3.07
CA PHE A 181 3.50 -17.43 -2.47
C PHE A 181 2.76 -18.36 -1.51
N GLN A 182 2.54 -19.61 -1.92
CA GLN A 182 1.92 -20.61 -1.06
C GLN A 182 2.82 -20.98 0.12
N GLN A 183 4.13 -21.14 -0.12
CA GLN A 183 5.10 -21.51 0.90
C GLN A 183 5.19 -20.47 2.01
N VAL A 184 5.31 -19.17 1.68
CA VAL A 184 5.38 -18.11 2.70
C VAL A 184 4.11 -18.06 3.56
N LEU A 185 2.95 -18.27 2.95
CA LEU A 185 1.68 -18.37 3.68
C LEU A 185 1.66 -19.59 4.60
N LEU A 186 2.12 -20.75 4.14
CA LEU A 186 2.12 -21.99 4.92
C LEU A 186 3.07 -21.98 6.12
N GLN A 187 4.05 -21.06 6.17
CA GLN A 187 4.97 -20.94 7.31
C GLN A 187 4.27 -20.59 8.63
N ARG A 188 3.15 -19.86 8.58
CA ARG A 188 2.34 -19.47 9.78
C ARG A 188 3.10 -18.73 10.87
N ASP A 189 4.26 -18.17 10.55
CA ASP A 189 5.04 -17.34 11.46
C ASP A 189 4.72 -15.86 11.19
N TYR A 190 3.48 -15.46 11.50
CA TYR A 190 2.94 -14.10 11.42
C TYR A 190 1.57 -14.07 12.11
N ASP A 191 1.19 -12.91 12.63
CA ASP A 191 -0.07 -12.69 13.37
C ASP A 191 -1.20 -12.22 12.45
N ALA A 192 -0.87 -11.58 11.33
CA ALA A 192 -1.85 -11.12 10.35
C ALA A 192 -1.25 -11.01 8.95
N ILE A 193 -2.12 -10.84 7.96
CA ILE A 193 -1.76 -10.58 6.57
C ILE A 193 -2.29 -9.21 6.16
N LEU A 194 -1.40 -8.39 5.59
CA LEU A 194 -1.74 -7.12 4.95
C LEU A 194 -1.52 -7.26 3.45
N VAL A 195 -2.49 -6.80 2.66
CA VAL A 195 -2.40 -6.82 1.20
C VAL A 195 -2.61 -5.40 0.69
N LEU A 196 -1.54 -4.75 0.25
CA LEU A 196 -1.64 -3.53 -0.54
C LEU A 196 -2.02 -3.97 -1.95
N ALA A 197 -3.20 -3.63 -2.41
CA ALA A 197 -3.74 -4.07 -3.70
C ALA A 197 -4.15 -2.84 -4.49
N HIS A 198 -3.39 -2.46 -5.51
CA HIS A 198 -3.72 -1.33 -6.36
C HIS A 198 -4.80 -1.76 -7.38
N MET A 199 -6.02 -1.89 -6.88
CA MET A 199 -7.26 -2.29 -7.55
C MET A 199 -8.47 -1.96 -6.65
N ASP A 200 -9.66 -1.83 -7.24
CA ASP A 200 -10.91 -1.48 -6.52
C ASP A 200 -11.18 -2.45 -5.34
N TYR A 201 -11.68 -1.92 -4.22
CA TYR A 201 -11.91 -2.70 -2.99
C TYR A 201 -12.96 -3.82 -3.08
N ILE A 202 -13.76 -3.87 -4.15
CA ILE A 202 -14.69 -4.97 -4.47
C ILE A 202 -14.36 -5.61 -5.83
N ASP A 203 -13.12 -5.44 -6.31
CA ASP A 203 -12.67 -6.06 -7.55
C ASP A 203 -12.70 -7.60 -7.45
N PRO A 204 -13.11 -8.32 -8.51
CA PRO A 204 -13.02 -9.77 -8.56
C PRO A 204 -11.61 -10.33 -8.27
N LEU A 205 -10.55 -9.62 -8.63
CA LEU A 205 -9.16 -10.01 -8.34
C LEU A 205 -8.84 -9.98 -6.84
N VAL A 206 -9.41 -9.05 -6.08
CA VAL A 206 -9.32 -9.06 -4.60
C VAL A 206 -9.95 -10.33 -4.05
N SER A 207 -11.10 -10.73 -4.60
CA SER A 207 -11.79 -11.97 -4.20
C SER A 207 -10.94 -13.23 -4.50
N ILE A 208 -10.19 -13.22 -5.61
CA ILE A 208 -9.26 -14.31 -5.97
C ILE A 208 -8.10 -14.38 -4.98
N ILE A 209 -7.48 -13.23 -4.65
CA ILE A 209 -6.40 -13.17 -3.66
C ILE A 209 -6.92 -13.65 -2.30
N HIS A 210 -8.04 -13.11 -1.83
CA HIS A 210 -8.69 -13.51 -0.58
C HIS A 210 -8.94 -15.01 -0.53
N THR A 211 -9.62 -15.56 -1.54
CA THR A 211 -9.94 -17.00 -1.57
C THR A 211 -8.67 -17.86 -1.55
N SER A 212 -7.64 -17.46 -2.30
CA SER A 212 -6.37 -18.21 -2.38
C SER A 212 -5.61 -18.19 -1.04
N ILE A 213 -5.51 -17.02 -0.41
CA ILE A 213 -4.90 -16.87 0.92
C ILE A 213 -5.72 -17.66 1.94
N ARG A 214 -7.03 -17.45 2.00
CA ARG A 214 -7.94 -18.06 2.98
C ARG A 214 -7.95 -19.58 2.92
N ALA A 215 -7.87 -20.16 1.71
CA ALA A 215 -7.76 -21.61 1.51
C ALA A 215 -6.50 -22.19 2.15
N LEU A 216 -5.41 -21.42 2.17
CA LEU A 216 -4.18 -21.81 2.82
C LEU A 216 -4.24 -21.53 4.31
N VAL A 217 -4.72 -20.36 4.75
CA VAL A 217 -4.54 -19.86 6.11
C VAL A 217 -5.61 -20.21 7.13
N GLY A 218 -6.73 -20.78 6.68
CA GLY A 218 -7.87 -21.12 7.55
C GLY A 218 -8.68 -19.88 7.95
N PRO A 219 -9.82 -20.04 8.63
CA PRO A 219 -10.87 -19.02 8.75
C PRO A 219 -10.67 -17.98 9.86
N GLU A 220 -9.60 -18.07 10.65
CA GLU A 220 -9.33 -17.16 11.79
C GLU A 220 -8.27 -16.10 11.48
N MET A 221 -7.32 -16.40 10.59
CA MET A 221 -6.19 -15.50 10.30
C MET A 221 -6.71 -14.13 9.83
N PRO A 222 -6.36 -13.02 10.49
CA PRO A 222 -6.74 -11.69 10.03
C PRO A 222 -6.09 -11.36 8.68
N ILE A 223 -6.90 -10.85 7.76
CA ILE A 223 -6.45 -10.37 6.45
C ILE A 223 -7.03 -8.97 6.22
N GLN A 224 -6.17 -7.98 6.03
CA GLN A 224 -6.60 -6.63 5.69
C GLN A 224 -6.12 -6.25 4.30
N PHE A 225 -7.04 -5.83 3.43
CA PHE A 225 -6.70 -5.25 2.14
C PHE A 225 -6.72 -3.72 2.22
N ILE A 226 -5.68 -3.09 1.69
CA ILE A 226 -5.64 -1.65 1.43
C ILE A 226 -5.67 -1.50 -0.08
N ASN A 227 -6.78 -0.97 -0.58
CA ASN A 227 -7.13 -0.89 -1.99
C ASN A 227 -6.94 0.51 -2.57
N GLY A 228 -7.06 0.62 -3.89
CA GLY A 228 -6.82 1.85 -4.66
C GLY A 228 -7.39 1.77 -6.08
N HIS A 229 -6.80 2.51 -7.01
CA HIS A 229 -7.08 2.55 -8.45
C HIS A 229 -8.45 3.14 -8.84
N SER A 230 -9.50 2.84 -8.08
CA SER A 230 -10.87 3.24 -8.43
C SER A 230 -11.23 4.66 -7.98
N HIS A 231 -10.33 5.28 -7.19
CA HIS A 231 -10.45 6.65 -6.72
C HIS A 231 -11.62 6.86 -5.74
N ARG A 232 -11.98 5.83 -4.98
CA ARG A 232 -13.17 5.78 -4.11
C ARG A 232 -12.80 5.73 -2.63
N ARG A 233 -13.74 6.19 -1.80
CA ARG A 233 -13.75 5.87 -0.36
C ARG A 233 -14.65 4.66 -0.16
N GLY A 234 -14.08 3.54 0.23
CA GLY A 234 -14.78 2.25 0.26
C GLY A 234 -14.39 1.39 1.45
N PHE A 235 -15.32 0.54 1.88
CA PHE A 235 -15.07 -0.53 2.84
C PHE A 235 -15.92 -1.75 2.48
N HIS A 236 -15.33 -2.93 2.54
CA HIS A 236 -16.02 -4.20 2.31
C HIS A 236 -15.53 -5.26 3.29
N ALA A 237 -16.46 -5.96 3.94
CA ALA A 237 -16.14 -7.13 4.75
C ALA A 237 -16.34 -8.39 3.91
N TYR A 238 -15.26 -9.15 3.69
CA TYR A 238 -15.27 -10.39 2.90
C TYR A 238 -15.70 -11.59 3.74
N ASP A 239 -15.20 -11.65 4.97
CA ASP A 239 -15.59 -12.61 5.99
C ASP A 239 -15.37 -12.00 7.39
N ARG A 240 -15.54 -12.78 8.45
CA ARG A 240 -15.42 -12.29 9.84
C ARG A 240 -14.01 -11.81 10.23
N ALA A 241 -12.98 -12.20 9.49
CA ALA A 241 -11.57 -11.91 9.76
C ALA A 241 -10.90 -11.27 8.53
N THR A 242 -11.69 -10.72 7.60
CA THR A 242 -11.21 -10.08 6.39
C THR A 242 -12.01 -8.84 6.05
N SER A 243 -11.31 -7.74 5.87
CA SER A 243 -11.87 -6.53 5.26
C SER A 243 -10.96 -5.93 4.23
N ALA A 244 -11.56 -5.15 3.34
CA ALA A 244 -10.92 -4.30 2.36
C ALA A 244 -11.36 -2.86 2.57
N MET A 245 -10.45 -1.92 2.35
CA MET A 245 -10.77 -0.49 2.37
C MET A 245 -10.05 0.25 1.25
N GLU A 246 -10.65 1.31 0.75
CA GLU A 246 -10.04 2.23 -0.22
C GLU A 246 -10.07 3.65 0.32
N ALA A 247 -8.93 4.33 0.24
CA ALA A 247 -8.69 5.62 0.89
C ALA A 247 -8.71 6.79 -0.12
N GLY A 248 -9.73 6.84 -0.98
CA GLY A 248 -10.00 8.01 -1.81
C GLY A 248 -8.95 8.23 -2.91
N ARG A 249 -8.55 9.49 -3.09
CA ARG A 249 -7.60 9.91 -4.14
C ARG A 249 -7.05 11.30 -3.85
N TYR A 250 -5.98 11.68 -4.53
CA TYR A 250 -5.49 13.04 -4.63
C TYR A 250 -5.21 13.70 -3.27
N LEU A 251 -4.89 12.91 -2.25
CA LEU A 251 -4.76 13.38 -0.86
C LEU A 251 -6.06 13.94 -0.24
N ASP A 252 -7.22 13.61 -0.81
CA ASP A 252 -8.52 14.02 -0.26
C ASP A 252 -8.93 13.22 1.00
N THR A 253 -8.20 12.14 1.29
CA THR A 253 -8.50 11.14 2.31
C THR A 253 -7.22 10.55 2.88
N VAL A 254 -7.17 10.44 4.21
CA VAL A 254 -6.24 9.56 4.92
C VAL A 254 -7.06 8.41 5.51
N GLY A 255 -6.76 7.21 5.07
CA GLY A 255 -7.43 5.99 5.52
C GLY A 255 -6.95 5.55 6.89
N PHE A 256 -7.85 5.00 7.70
CA PHE A 256 -7.50 4.33 8.96
C PHE A 256 -8.32 3.04 9.12
N VAL A 257 -7.63 1.95 9.45
CA VAL A 257 -8.25 0.68 9.85
C VAL A 257 -7.52 0.09 11.04
N SER A 258 -8.27 -0.61 11.88
CA SER A 258 -7.77 -1.24 13.09
C SER A 258 -8.50 -2.57 13.28
N PHE A 259 -7.75 -3.62 13.62
CA PHE A 259 -8.25 -4.98 13.70
C PHE A 259 -7.44 -5.82 14.73
N PRO A 260 -8.02 -6.90 15.27
CA PRO A 260 -7.31 -7.79 16.19
C PRO A 260 -6.33 -8.72 15.45
N THR A 261 -5.35 -9.26 16.19
CA THR A 261 -4.53 -10.42 15.74
C THR A 261 -5.29 -11.73 15.87
#